data_AF-A0A074WDA3-F1
#
_entry.id   AF-A0A074WDA3-F1
#
_cell.length_a   1.000
_cell.length_b   1.000
_cell.length_c   1.000
_cell.angle_alpha   90.00
_cell.angle_beta   90.00
_cell.angle_gamma   90.00
#
_symmetry.space_group_name_H-M   'P 1'
#
loop_
_entity.id
_entity.type
_entity.pdbx_description
1 polymer ?
#
loop_
_entity_poly.entity_id
_entity_poly.type
_entity_poly.pdbx_seq_one_letter_code
_entity_poly.pdbx_strand_id
1 'polypeptide(L)'
;LRLPYELRRKIYLYSLPYTETKVSAGSLVSTTGGSNAASSAHKIHLASLPSAKYTANTTLWHRGNTALLAASKQLHDECATLLYGQNVFVLWVSYDTIQFRFRWVLASGLAPSCAFDFLQLIKGRYLGLVRKVVVTVDVVDEYTGMIKFNVGGSGLVHGLKLQVAKLTKAL
;
A
#
# COMPACT_ATOMS: atom_id res chain seq x y z
N LEU A 1 -12.70 -30.68 5.20
CA LEU A 1 -13.50 -30.04 4.13
C LEU A 1 -13.65 -31.01 2.96
N ARG A 2 -14.88 -31.30 2.50
CA ARG A 2 -15.15 -32.27 1.40
C ARG A 2 -15.15 -31.65 -0.02
N LEU A 3 -15.11 -30.32 -0.11
CA LEU A 3 -15.12 -29.63 -1.40
C LEU A 3 -13.73 -29.66 -2.06
N PRO A 4 -13.62 -29.97 -3.36
CA PRO A 4 -12.36 -29.89 -4.10
C PRO A 4 -11.66 -28.55 -3.95
N TYR A 5 -10.32 -28.56 -3.94
CA TYR A 5 -9.51 -27.35 -3.74
C TYR A 5 -9.85 -26.23 -4.71
N GLU A 6 -10.09 -26.52 -5.99
CA GLU A 6 -10.40 -25.50 -7.01
C GLU A 6 -11.68 -24.72 -6.71
N LEU A 7 -12.73 -25.41 -6.22
CA LEU A 7 -13.98 -24.76 -5.85
C LEU A 7 -13.81 -23.93 -4.58
N ARG A 8 -13.04 -24.45 -3.62
CA ARG A 8 -12.69 -23.71 -2.40
C ARG A 8 -11.92 -22.44 -2.72
N ARG A 9 -10.93 -22.54 -3.61
CA ARG A 9 -10.14 -21.41 -4.11
C ARG A 9 -11.00 -20.34 -4.77
N LYS A 10 -11.98 -20.73 -5.60
CA LYS A 10 -12.95 -19.77 -6.16
C LYS A 10 -13.73 -19.04 -5.08
N ILE A 11 -14.21 -19.74 -4.06
CA ILE A 11 -14.92 -19.11 -2.92
C ILE A 11 -13.99 -18.14 -2.16
N TYR A 12 -12.72 -18.52 -1.94
CA TYR A 12 -11.76 -17.65 -1.28
C TYR A 12 -11.49 -16.37 -2.08
N LEU A 13 -11.37 -16.45 -3.40
CA LEU A 13 -11.15 -15.28 -4.25
C LEU A 13 -12.28 -14.24 -4.16
N TYR A 14 -13.53 -14.68 -4.00
CA TYR A 14 -14.66 -13.78 -3.82
C TYR A 14 -14.78 -13.21 -2.40
N SER A 15 -14.26 -13.92 -1.40
CA SER A 15 -14.48 -13.59 0.01
C SER A 15 -13.29 -12.87 0.66
N LEU A 16 -12.06 -13.16 0.23
CA LEU A 16 -10.86 -12.58 0.81
C LEU A 16 -10.64 -11.15 0.32
N PRO A 17 -9.93 -10.32 1.11
CA PRO A 17 -9.42 -9.04 0.63
C PRO A 17 -8.56 -9.23 -0.62
N TYR A 18 -8.79 -8.39 -1.61
CA TYR A 18 -8.03 -8.42 -2.85
C TYR A 18 -7.60 -7.02 -3.29
N THR A 19 -6.55 -6.94 -4.09
CA THR A 19 -6.06 -5.68 -4.65
C THR A 19 -6.40 -5.53 -6.11
N GLU A 20 -6.80 -4.33 -6.50
CA GLU A 20 -6.98 -3.90 -7.88
C GLU A 20 -6.00 -2.75 -8.16
N THR A 21 -5.22 -2.84 -9.23
CA THR A 21 -4.36 -1.73 -9.66
C THR A 21 -5.04 -1.03 -10.81
N LYS A 22 -5.48 0.20 -10.57
CA LYS A 22 -6.04 1.04 -11.61
C LYS A 22 -4.91 1.85 -12.22
N VAL A 23 -4.65 1.60 -13.50
CA VAL A 23 -3.78 2.45 -14.32
C VAL A 23 -4.62 3.67 -14.66
N SER A 24 -4.36 4.79 -13.98
CA SER A 24 -4.93 6.05 -14.43
C SER A 24 -4.13 6.48 -15.64
N ALA A 25 -4.68 6.25 -16.84
CA ALA A 25 -4.29 7.04 -18.00
C ALA A 25 -4.48 8.51 -17.58
N GLY A 26 -3.39 9.25 -17.45
CA GLY A 26 -3.37 10.54 -16.75
C GLY A 26 -4.48 11.48 -17.22
N SER A 27 -5.53 11.62 -16.40
CA SER A 27 -6.39 12.80 -16.27
C SER A 27 -7.52 12.49 -15.29
N LEU A 28 -7.62 13.26 -14.21
CA LEU A 28 -8.78 13.29 -13.32
C LEU A 28 -9.63 14.55 -13.54
N VAL A 29 -9.61 15.12 -14.74
CA VAL A 29 -10.49 16.24 -15.08
C VAL A 29 -11.28 15.88 -16.35
N SER A 30 -12.43 15.26 -16.17
CA SER A 30 -13.55 15.43 -17.10
C SER A 30 -14.25 16.73 -16.71
N THR A 31 -13.79 17.86 -17.27
CA THR A 31 -14.52 19.13 -17.19
C THR A 31 -15.78 19.05 -18.04
N THR A 32 -16.85 18.51 -17.46
CA THR A 32 -18.21 18.71 -17.96
C THR A 32 -19.08 19.15 -16.80
N GLY A 33 -19.26 20.47 -16.66
CA GLY A 33 -20.13 21.09 -15.66
C GLY A 33 -19.52 22.35 -15.07
N GLY A 34 -19.81 23.50 -15.69
CA GLY A 34 -19.41 24.81 -15.15
C GLY A 34 -20.06 25.09 -13.81
N SER A 35 -19.32 25.70 -12.87
CA SER A 35 -19.85 26.47 -11.74
C SER A 35 -18.73 27.16 -10.95
N ASN A 36 -18.71 28.49 -11.04
CA ASN A 36 -18.37 29.52 -10.05
C ASN A 36 -17.11 29.34 -9.15
N ALA A 37 -16.16 30.25 -9.36
CA ALA A 37 -14.85 30.39 -8.71
C ALA A 37 -14.85 30.74 -7.20
N ALA A 38 -15.99 30.67 -6.49
CA ALA A 38 -16.11 31.11 -5.10
C ALA A 38 -16.17 29.98 -4.05
N SER A 39 -16.12 28.70 -4.44
CA SER A 39 -16.24 27.56 -3.50
C SER A 39 -14.95 26.76 -3.27
N SER A 40 -13.81 27.25 -3.75
CA SER A 40 -12.54 26.51 -3.74
C SER A 40 -11.86 26.37 -2.37
N ALA A 41 -12.31 27.09 -1.34
CA ALA A 41 -11.62 27.10 -0.03
C ALA A 41 -11.97 25.89 0.86
N HIS A 42 -13.16 25.28 0.71
CA HIS A 42 -13.61 24.21 1.62
C HIS A 42 -13.38 22.78 1.12
N LYS A 43 -12.80 22.58 -0.08
CA LYS A 43 -12.45 21.24 -0.59
C LYS A 43 -10.97 20.87 -0.44
N ILE A 44 -10.17 21.71 0.22
CA ILE A 44 -8.70 21.53 0.30
C ILE A 44 -8.28 20.67 1.51
N HIS A 45 -9.21 20.31 2.42
CA HIS A 45 -8.86 19.63 3.68
C HIS A 45 -9.42 18.21 3.84
N LEU A 46 -9.70 17.49 2.75
CA LEU A 46 -10.14 16.08 2.81
C LEU A 46 -9.23 15.09 2.08
N ALA A 47 -8.09 15.55 1.60
CA ALA A 47 -7.09 14.64 1.08
C ALA A 47 -5.71 15.25 1.31
N SER A 48 -5.11 14.91 2.46
CA SER A 48 -3.66 14.79 2.55
C SER A 48 -3.21 13.68 1.57
N LEU A 49 -3.33 13.97 0.28
CA LEU A 49 -2.72 13.17 -0.77
C LEU A 49 -1.21 13.35 -0.60
N PRO A 50 -0.42 12.28 -0.45
CA PRO A 50 0.95 12.34 -0.90
C PRO A 50 0.87 12.67 -2.39
N SER A 51 1.31 13.89 -2.73
CA SER A 51 1.62 14.44 -4.05
C SER A 51 0.92 13.80 -5.27
N ALA A 52 0.20 14.62 -6.03
CA ALA A 52 -0.38 14.28 -7.34
C ALA A 52 0.59 13.58 -8.32
N LYS A 53 1.91 13.61 -8.05
CA LYS A 53 2.98 12.90 -8.76
C LYS A 53 2.88 11.36 -8.71
N TYR A 54 2.12 10.76 -7.79
CA TYR A 54 2.04 9.29 -7.61
C TYR A 54 0.84 8.61 -8.32
N THR A 55 0.13 9.32 -9.20
CA THR A 55 -1.20 8.92 -9.67
C THR A 55 -1.23 8.01 -10.91
N ALA A 56 -0.09 7.61 -11.49
CA ALA A 56 -0.12 6.75 -12.70
C ALA A 56 -0.72 5.35 -12.42
N ASN A 57 -0.43 4.76 -11.26
CA ASN A 57 -0.92 3.43 -10.87
C ASN A 57 -1.36 3.44 -9.40
N THR A 58 -2.68 3.51 -9.17
CA THR A 58 -3.21 3.46 -7.80
C THR A 58 -3.65 2.02 -7.47
N THR A 59 -2.94 1.38 -6.55
CA THR A 59 -3.38 0.10 -5.97
C THR A 59 -4.41 0.35 -4.88
N LEU A 60 -5.60 -0.22 -5.06
CA LEU A 60 -6.73 -0.15 -4.14
C LEU A 60 -7.01 -1.54 -3.57
N TRP A 61 -7.21 -1.60 -2.27
CA TRP A 61 -7.67 -2.80 -1.57
C TRP A 61 -9.19 -2.82 -1.50
N HIS A 62 -9.77 -3.94 -1.86
CA HIS A 62 -11.18 -4.20 -1.64
C HIS A 62 -11.35 -4.94 -0.32
N ARG A 63 -12.26 -4.44 0.52
CA ARG A 63 -12.50 -5.03 1.83
C ARG A 63 -13.19 -6.37 1.64
N GLY A 64 -12.48 -7.45 1.99
CA GLY A 64 -13.04 -8.78 2.13
C GLY A 64 -13.25 -9.16 3.60
N ASN A 65 -13.44 -10.46 3.83
CA ASN A 65 -13.60 -11.05 5.14
C ASN A 65 -12.36 -11.88 5.52
N THR A 66 -11.64 -11.44 6.54
CA THR A 66 -10.47 -12.16 7.08
C THR A 66 -10.83 -13.19 8.15
N ALA A 67 -12.10 -13.28 8.57
CA ALA A 67 -12.54 -14.26 9.57
C ALA A 67 -12.30 -15.71 9.13
N LEU A 68 -12.24 -15.97 7.81
CA LEU A 68 -11.91 -17.28 7.26
C LEU A 68 -10.51 -17.78 7.68
N LEU A 69 -9.58 -16.86 7.96
CA LEU A 69 -8.24 -17.20 8.45
C LEU A 69 -8.26 -17.76 9.88
N ALA A 70 -9.32 -17.51 10.65
CA ALA A 70 -9.44 -17.96 12.03
C ALA A 70 -10.22 -19.29 12.16
N ALA A 71 -10.90 -19.74 11.11
CA ALA A 71 -11.83 -20.87 11.18
C ALA A 71 -11.13 -22.24 11.31
N SER A 72 -10.05 -22.48 10.55
CA SER A 72 -9.27 -23.72 10.66
C SER A 72 -7.87 -23.55 10.08
N LYS A 73 -6.92 -24.40 10.50
CA LYS A 73 -5.53 -24.37 10.01
C LYS A 73 -5.44 -24.59 8.50
N GLN A 74 -6.18 -25.55 7.96
CA GLN A 74 -6.19 -25.82 6.52
C GLN A 74 -6.68 -24.59 5.73
N LEU A 75 -7.79 -23.99 6.14
CA LEU A 75 -8.31 -22.77 5.51
C LEU A 75 -7.34 -21.61 5.65
N HIS A 76 -6.71 -21.49 6.82
CA HIS A 76 -5.74 -20.46 7.09
C HIS A 76 -4.57 -20.51 6.10
N ASP A 77 -3.94 -21.68 5.93
CA ASP A 77 -2.74 -21.82 5.09
C ASP A 77 -3.08 -21.58 3.61
N GLU A 78 -4.23 -22.08 3.15
CA GLU A 78 -4.71 -21.85 1.77
C GLU A 78 -5.06 -20.37 1.53
N CYS A 79 -5.79 -19.73 2.45
CA CYS A 79 -6.16 -18.32 2.34
C CYS A 79 -4.96 -17.38 2.52
N ALA A 80 -4.01 -17.70 3.40
CA ALA A 80 -2.79 -16.91 3.57
C ALA A 80 -1.96 -16.90 2.28
N THR A 81 -1.84 -18.05 1.62
CA THR A 81 -1.14 -18.15 0.33
C THR A 81 -1.78 -17.25 -0.74
N LEU A 82 -3.11 -17.17 -0.77
CA LEU A 82 -3.83 -16.26 -1.68
C LEU A 82 -3.67 -14.79 -1.27
N LEU A 83 -3.89 -14.48 0.01
CA LEU A 83 -3.89 -13.12 0.55
C LEU A 83 -2.53 -12.44 0.39
N TYR A 84 -1.43 -13.12 0.73
CA TYR A 84 -0.08 -12.55 0.63
C TYR A 84 0.53 -12.74 -0.76
N GLY A 85 0.20 -13.83 -1.46
CA GLY A 85 0.83 -14.18 -2.75
C GLY A 85 0.21 -13.52 -3.98
N GLN A 86 -1.08 -13.19 -3.96
CA GLN A 86 -1.77 -12.64 -5.13
C GLN A 86 -1.93 -11.12 -5.10
N ASN A 87 -1.98 -10.56 -3.89
CA ASN A 87 -2.18 -9.13 -3.68
C ASN A 87 -0.89 -8.33 -3.80
N VAL A 88 -1.05 -7.04 -4.11
CA VAL A 88 0.04 -6.09 -4.27
C VAL A 88 0.22 -5.28 -3.00
N PHE A 89 1.42 -5.35 -2.42
CA PHE A 89 1.79 -4.56 -1.25
C PHE A 89 2.53 -3.29 -1.69
N VAL A 90 2.03 -2.13 -1.29
CA VAL A 90 2.70 -0.85 -1.57
C VAL A 90 3.54 -0.47 -0.36
N LEU A 91 4.85 -0.50 -0.53
CA LEU A 91 5.81 -0.17 0.50
C LEU A 91 6.38 1.21 0.27
N TRP A 92 6.46 1.96 1.35
CA TRP A 92 7.10 3.26 1.41
C TRP A 92 8.37 3.12 2.24
N VAL A 93 9.51 3.35 1.62
CA VAL A 93 10.81 3.28 2.28
C VAL A 93 11.32 4.70 2.46
N SER A 94 11.37 5.13 3.72
CA SER A 94 11.93 6.41 4.14
C SER A 94 13.26 6.19 4.87
N TYR A 95 13.88 7.24 5.38
CA TYR A 95 15.16 7.17 6.11
C TYR A 95 15.15 6.22 7.32
N ASP A 96 14.06 6.22 8.08
CA ASP A 96 13.96 5.54 9.37
C ASP A 96 12.97 4.36 9.39
N THR A 97 12.03 4.32 8.44
CA THR A 97 10.88 3.43 8.49
C THR A 97 10.57 2.79 7.13
N ILE A 98 10.02 1.58 7.18
CA ILE A 98 9.47 0.86 6.04
C ILE A 98 7.97 0.70 6.30
N GLN A 99 7.16 1.50 5.64
CA GLN A 99 5.71 1.53 5.86
C GLN A 99 4.99 0.75 4.76
N PHE A 100 4.14 -0.19 5.14
CA PHE A 100 3.10 -0.67 4.25
C PHE A 100 1.97 0.32 4.24
N ARG A 101 1.75 0.95 3.10
CA ARG A 101 0.65 1.88 2.88
C ARG A 101 -0.40 1.18 2.05
N PHE A 102 -1.65 1.23 2.52
CA PHE A 102 -2.74 0.71 1.72
C PHE A 102 -3.95 1.63 1.84
N ARG A 103 -4.69 1.67 0.75
CA ARG A 103 -5.97 2.37 0.63
C ARG A 103 -7.02 1.34 0.38
N TRP A 104 -8.16 1.44 1.06
CA TRP A 104 -9.29 0.58 0.76
C TRP A 104 -10.48 1.39 0.28
N VAL A 105 -11.24 0.84 -0.66
CA VAL A 105 -12.44 1.49 -1.18
C VAL A 105 -13.62 1.14 -0.28
N LEU A 106 -14.32 2.17 0.21
CA LEU A 106 -15.58 2.03 0.91
C LEU A 106 -16.74 1.97 -0.09
N ALA A 107 -17.90 1.43 0.33
CA ALA A 107 -19.12 1.46 -0.47
C ALA A 107 -19.56 2.89 -0.85
N SER A 108 -19.16 3.90 -0.05
CA SER A 108 -19.39 5.31 -0.35
C SER A 108 -18.50 5.88 -1.45
N GLY A 109 -17.55 5.09 -1.99
CA GLY A 109 -16.56 5.54 -2.98
C GLY A 109 -15.35 6.27 -2.38
N LEU A 110 -15.35 6.52 -1.06
CA LEU A 110 -14.19 7.08 -0.36
C LEU A 110 -13.09 6.03 -0.22
N ALA A 111 -11.83 6.47 -0.34
CA ALA A 111 -10.66 5.61 -0.25
C ALA A 111 -9.70 6.06 0.87
N PRO A 112 -10.06 5.84 2.15
CA PRO A 112 -9.16 6.15 3.27
C PRO A 112 -7.83 5.40 3.14
N SER A 113 -6.76 6.04 3.61
CA SER A 113 -5.40 5.48 3.64
C SER A 113 -4.98 5.14 5.07
N CYS A 114 -4.28 4.03 5.23
CA CYS A 114 -3.61 3.65 6.47
C CYS A 114 -2.16 3.26 6.17
N ALA A 115 -1.31 3.39 7.19
CA ALA A 115 0.09 3.03 7.14
C ALA A 115 0.48 2.21 8.38
N PHE A 116 1.20 1.11 8.17
CA PHE A 116 1.74 0.26 9.22
C PHE A 116 3.22 0.02 9.00
N ASP A 117 3.99 -0.22 10.07
CA ASP A 117 5.36 -0.74 9.93
C ASP A 117 5.29 -2.15 9.32
N PHE A 118 5.81 -2.28 8.09
CA PHE A 118 5.68 -3.50 7.30
C PHE A 118 6.34 -4.70 7.96
N LEU A 119 7.54 -4.52 8.51
CA LEU A 119 8.32 -5.61 9.09
C LEU A 119 7.75 -6.06 10.44
N GLN A 120 7.04 -5.17 11.13
CA GLN A 120 6.31 -5.52 12.35
C GLN A 120 4.98 -6.21 12.05
N LEU A 121 4.30 -5.78 10.98
CA LEU A 121 2.99 -6.29 10.58
C LEU A 121 3.08 -7.71 10.03
N ILE A 122 4.02 -7.97 9.10
CA ILE A 122 4.13 -9.26 8.42
C ILE A 122 5.30 -10.04 9.02
N LYS A 123 4.97 -11.03 9.85
CA LYS A 123 5.97 -11.86 10.53
C LYS A 123 6.38 -13.09 9.70
N GLY A 124 7.69 -13.31 9.63
CA GLY A 124 8.36 -14.57 9.26
C GLY A 124 7.71 -15.35 8.11
N ARG A 125 6.89 -16.36 8.46
CA ARG A 125 6.30 -17.29 7.48
C ARG A 125 5.48 -16.63 6.37
N TYR A 126 4.86 -15.48 6.65
CA TYR A 126 4.02 -14.79 5.66
C TYR A 126 4.82 -13.87 4.75
N LEU A 127 6.01 -13.44 5.19
CA LEU A 127 6.84 -12.55 4.39
C LEU A 127 7.33 -13.25 3.13
N GLY A 128 7.73 -14.51 3.23
CA GLY A 128 8.07 -15.37 2.08
C GLY A 128 6.88 -15.73 1.18
N LEU A 129 5.64 -15.43 1.57
CA LEU A 129 4.48 -15.56 0.69
C LEU A 129 4.24 -14.31 -0.14
N VAL A 130 4.81 -13.16 0.22
CA VAL A 130 4.64 -11.90 -0.50
C VAL A 130 5.38 -11.98 -1.84
N ARG A 131 4.64 -11.85 -2.94
CA ARG A 131 5.21 -11.97 -4.30
C ARG A 131 5.17 -10.68 -5.10
N LYS A 132 4.24 -9.77 -4.79
CA LYS A 132 4.01 -8.56 -5.57
C LYS A 132 4.15 -7.35 -4.66
N VAL A 133 5.19 -6.57 -4.90
CA VAL A 133 5.51 -5.40 -4.10
C VAL A 133 5.78 -4.22 -5.03
N VAL A 134 5.15 -3.09 -4.73
CA VAL A 134 5.49 -1.80 -5.32
C VAL A 134 6.24 -1.01 -4.26
N VAL A 135 7.53 -0.76 -4.49
CA VAL A 135 8.37 -0.02 -3.55
C VAL A 135 8.51 1.41 -4.03
N THR A 136 8.05 2.34 -3.22
CA THR A 136 8.31 3.76 -3.38
C THR A 136 9.38 4.16 -2.38
N VAL A 137 10.49 4.66 -2.92
CA VAL A 137 11.60 5.17 -2.11
C VAL A 137 11.44 6.68 -1.98
N ASP A 138 11.28 7.13 -0.74
CA ASP A 138 11.09 8.53 -0.41
C ASP A 138 12.42 9.13 0.00
N VAL A 139 13.04 9.80 -0.98
CA VAL A 139 14.23 10.59 -0.76
C VAL A 139 13.73 11.98 -0.39
N VAL A 140 13.68 12.25 0.91
CA VAL A 140 13.38 13.59 1.43
C VAL A 140 14.56 14.50 1.06
N ASP A 141 14.48 15.10 -0.13
CA ASP A 141 15.39 16.13 -0.61
C ASP A 141 14.66 17.46 -0.90
N GLU A 142 13.50 17.66 -0.28
CA GLU A 142 12.88 18.99 -0.25
C GLU A 142 13.51 19.83 0.88
N TYR A 143 14.80 20.15 0.72
CA TYR A 143 15.42 21.25 1.45
C TYR A 143 14.96 22.58 0.84
N THR A 144 13.84 23.12 1.32
CA THR A 144 13.44 24.53 1.13
C THR A 144 14.01 25.44 2.23
N GLY A 145 15.09 25.03 2.91
CA GLY A 145 15.67 25.71 4.08
C GLY A 145 17.17 25.48 4.29
N MET A 146 17.64 25.84 5.49
CA MET A 146 19.04 25.96 5.89
C MET A 146 19.87 24.68 5.65
N ILE A 147 20.97 24.81 4.88
CA ILE A 147 21.94 23.74 4.64
C ILE A 147 22.82 23.59 5.89
N LYS A 148 22.55 22.57 6.70
CA LYS A 148 23.46 22.17 7.79
C LYS A 148 24.48 21.19 7.23
N PHE A 149 25.69 21.68 6.98
CA PHE A 149 26.84 20.83 6.64
C PHE A 149 27.28 20.06 7.89
N ASN A 150 26.78 18.84 8.07
CA ASN A 150 27.36 17.91 9.03
C ASN A 150 28.59 17.25 8.37
N VAL A 151 29.77 17.82 8.60
CA VAL A 151 31.04 17.22 8.17
C VAL A 151 31.28 15.97 9.03
N GLY A 152 31.31 14.79 8.40
CA GLY A 152 31.59 13.50 9.05
C GLY A 152 30.38 12.62 9.35
N GLY A 153 29.14 13.09 9.13
CA GLY A 153 27.95 12.24 9.24
C GLY A 153 27.68 11.45 7.97
N SER A 154 27.15 10.23 8.09
CA SER A 154 26.87 9.34 6.95
C SER A 154 25.75 9.83 6.00
N GLY A 155 25.00 10.86 6.38
CA GLY A 155 23.95 11.50 5.56
C GLY A 155 22.64 10.70 5.47
N LEU A 156 21.60 11.34 4.94
CA LEU A 156 20.24 10.77 4.79
C LEU A 156 20.23 9.56 3.84
N VAL A 157 21.06 9.59 2.80
CA VAL A 157 21.17 8.47 1.84
C VAL A 157 21.67 7.19 2.52
N HIS A 158 22.49 7.30 3.57
CA HIS A 158 22.98 6.13 4.30
C HIS A 158 21.86 5.40 5.06
N GLY A 159 20.98 6.12 5.77
CA GLY A 159 19.85 5.49 6.46
C GLY A 159 18.89 4.83 5.49
N LEU A 160 18.64 5.46 4.34
CA LEU A 160 17.82 4.87 3.29
C LEU A 160 18.45 3.58 2.73
N LYS A 161 19.77 3.57 2.48
CA LYS A 161 20.50 2.35 2.10
C LYS A 161 20.36 1.24 3.14
N LEU A 162 20.41 1.57 4.43
CA LEU A 162 20.21 0.60 5.51
C LEU A 162 18.79 0.01 5.50
N GLN A 163 17.76 0.85 5.29
CA GLN A 163 16.38 0.36 5.21
C GLN A 163 16.15 -0.52 3.98
N VAL A 164 16.68 -0.13 2.82
CA VAL A 164 16.62 -0.95 1.61
C VAL A 164 17.33 -2.29 1.84
N ALA A 165 18.53 -2.29 2.43
CA ALA A 165 19.24 -3.52 2.75
C ALA A 165 18.46 -4.41 3.74
N LYS A 166 17.82 -3.80 4.75
CA LYS A 166 16.95 -4.51 5.70
C LYS A 166 15.75 -5.14 5.00
N LEU A 167 15.12 -4.42 4.08
CA LEU A 167 13.99 -4.92 3.29
C LEU A 167 14.42 -6.07 2.38
N THR A 168 15.52 -5.93 1.65
CA THR A 168 16.06 -6.97 0.75
C THR A 168 16.48 -8.23 1.51
N LYS A 169 16.97 -8.11 2.75
CA LYS A 169 17.29 -9.26 3.58
C LYS A 169 16.04 -10.00 4.09
N ALA A 170 14.92 -9.29 4.21
CA ALA A 170 13.69 -9.82 4.79
C ALA A 170 12.80 -10.50 3.73
N LEU A 171 12.78 -9.99 2.50
CA LEU A 171 12.09 -10.57 1.34
C LEU A 171 12.88 -11.74 0.74
#